data_AF-A0A6G8BVB9-F1
#
_entry.id   AF-A0A6G8BVB9-F1
#
_cell.length_a   1.000
_cell.length_b   1.000
_cell.length_c   1.000
_cell.angle_alpha   90.00
_cell.angle_beta   90.00
_cell.angle_gamma   90.00
#
_symmetry.space_group_name_H-M   'P 1'
#
loop_
_entity.id
_entity.type
_entity.pdbx_description
1 polymer ?
#
loop_
_entity_poly.entity_id
_entity_poly.type
_entity_poly.pdbx_seq_one_letter_code
_entity_poly.pdbx_strand_id
1 'polypeptide(L)'
;MVRFENAARQGEAVCVEYDGSGWQVAPVNEGDLSVGAGVRELSGADTTSLFLQALEKAYTQGIRDAVVKTLAPLPSSGQPLASRVVHQALEMANSIKQSLAGVDFLTTLTYSAKLDSGLFQSVCRDEGVDPATLGAAQRAQIDDSMAQQFAEAARLGMIPVAQTSARAWLAQAVRAVI
;
A
#
# COMPACT_ATOMS: atom_id res chain seq x y z
N MET A 1 -8.60 9.09 1.55
CA MET A 1 -7.74 9.61 0.45
C MET A 1 -8.51 10.46 -0.55
N VAL A 2 -9.59 9.95 -1.17
CA VAL A 2 -10.38 10.67 -2.20
C VAL A 2 -10.70 12.14 -1.86
N ARG A 3 -11.02 12.45 -0.60
CA ARG A 3 -11.27 13.84 -0.15
C ARG A 3 -10.06 14.77 -0.32
N PHE A 4 -8.85 14.30 0.03
CA PHE A 4 -7.61 15.07 -0.16
C PHE A 4 -7.28 15.26 -1.63
N GLU A 5 -7.46 14.22 -2.45
CA GLU A 5 -7.24 14.30 -3.89
C GLU A 5 -8.21 15.29 -4.56
N ASN A 6 -9.49 15.28 -4.17
CA ASN A 6 -10.49 16.20 -4.70
C ASN A 6 -10.21 17.65 -4.30
N ALA A 7 -9.86 17.90 -3.02
CA ALA A 7 -9.48 19.24 -2.57
C ALA A 7 -8.21 19.74 -3.28
N ALA A 8 -7.21 18.87 -3.47
CA ALA A 8 -5.97 19.24 -4.15
C ALA A 8 -6.17 19.61 -5.62
N ARG A 9 -7.19 19.04 -6.29
CA ARG A 9 -7.58 19.44 -7.66
C ARG A 9 -8.26 20.81 -7.74
N GLN A 10 -8.80 21.31 -6.63
CA GLN A 10 -9.67 22.48 -6.58
C GLN A 10 -9.00 23.73 -6.01
N GLY A 11 -7.84 23.60 -5.36
CA GLY A 11 -7.08 24.72 -4.82
C GLY A 11 -5.58 24.47 -4.80
N GLU A 12 -4.81 25.50 -4.49
CA GLU A 12 -3.34 25.45 -4.47
C GLU A 12 -2.78 24.74 -3.23
N ALA A 13 -3.57 24.72 -2.15
CA ALA A 13 -3.32 23.93 -0.97
C ALA A 13 -4.61 23.27 -0.46
N VAL A 14 -4.45 22.38 0.52
CA VAL A 14 -5.55 21.72 1.21
C VAL A 14 -5.41 21.91 2.71
N CYS A 15 -6.53 22.03 3.42
CA CYS A 15 -6.56 22.04 4.88
C CYS A 15 -7.69 21.16 5.40
N VAL A 16 -7.59 20.75 6.66
CA VAL A 16 -8.69 20.13 7.39
C VAL A 16 -9.34 21.16 8.30
N GLU A 17 -10.63 21.41 8.09
CA GLU A 17 -11.42 22.39 8.83
C GLU A 17 -12.73 21.79 9.35
N TYR A 18 -13.32 22.45 10.34
CA TYR A 18 -14.63 22.10 10.90
C TYR A 18 -15.70 23.03 10.33
N ASP A 19 -16.70 22.48 9.64
CA ASP A 19 -17.75 23.25 8.94
C ASP A 19 -18.98 23.58 9.81
N GLY A 20 -18.92 23.28 11.12
CA GLY A 20 -20.04 23.40 12.05
C GLY A 20 -20.86 22.11 12.22
N SER A 21 -20.70 21.14 11.31
CA SER A 21 -21.38 19.84 11.33
C SER A 21 -20.39 18.66 11.39
N GLY A 22 -19.17 18.86 10.91
CA GLY A 22 -18.13 17.83 10.91
C GLY A 22 -16.79 18.34 10.40
N TRP A 23 -15.79 17.47 10.51
CA TRP A 23 -14.46 17.70 9.94
C TRP A 23 -14.44 17.35 8.46
N GLN A 24 -13.95 18.28 7.63
CA GLN A 24 -13.83 18.12 6.18
C GLN A 24 -12.46 18.55 5.66
N VAL A 25 -12.10 18.04 4.48
CA VAL A 25 -10.91 18.47 3.75
C VAL A 25 -11.35 19.51 2.72
N ALA A 26 -10.81 20.72 2.82
CA ALA A 26 -11.17 21.85 1.99
C ALA A 26 -9.98 22.36 1.15
N PRO A 27 -10.23 22.85 -0.08
CA PRO A 27 -9.22 23.55 -0.86
C PRO A 27 -8.95 24.95 -0.28
N VAL A 28 -7.73 25.45 -0.48
CA VAL A 28 -7.30 26.81 -0.11
C VAL A 28 -6.59 27.42 -1.32
N ASN A 29 -6.97 28.64 -1.71
CA ASN A 29 -6.29 29.42 -2.74
C ASN A 29 -5.49 30.58 -2.10
N GLU A 30 -4.47 31.10 -2.79
CA GLU A 30 -3.71 32.28 -2.33
C GLU A 30 -4.59 33.48 -1.90
N GLY A 31 -5.76 33.66 -2.53
CA GLY A 31 -6.72 34.71 -2.17
C GLY A 31 -7.49 34.47 -0.85
N ASP A 32 -7.61 33.22 -0.40
CA ASP A 32 -8.33 32.85 0.83
C ASP A 32 -7.47 33.05 2.10
N LEU A 33 -6.15 33.27 1.92
CA LEU A 33 -5.20 33.56 2.99
C LEU A 33 -5.15 35.05 3.37
N SER A 34 -5.90 35.91 2.66
CA SER A 34 -5.90 37.37 2.83
C SER A 34 -7.26 37.90 3.28
N VAL A 35 -7.63 37.71 4.55
CA VAL A 35 -8.62 38.59 5.21
C VAL A 35 -8.03 39.07 6.54
N GLY A 36 -7.97 40.39 6.67
CA GLY A 36 -7.17 41.17 7.62
C GLY A 36 -7.18 40.75 9.10
N ALA A 37 -6.09 41.11 9.78
CA ALA A 37 -5.94 41.12 11.24
C ALA A 37 -6.29 39.80 11.95
N GLY A 38 -5.41 38.82 11.75
CA GLY A 38 -5.47 37.52 12.37
C GLY A 38 -5.07 36.52 11.32
N VAL A 39 -3.88 35.93 11.45
CA VAL A 39 -3.62 34.62 10.84
C VAL A 39 -4.88 33.82 11.13
N ARG A 40 -5.57 33.31 10.09
CA ARG A 40 -6.54 32.25 10.32
C ARG A 40 -5.66 31.13 10.86
N GLU A 41 -5.44 31.12 12.18
CA GLU A 41 -5.23 29.91 12.94
C GLU A 41 -6.48 29.13 12.60
N LEU A 42 -6.43 28.44 11.46
CA LEU A 42 -7.29 27.32 11.20
C LEU A 42 -7.12 26.53 12.48
N SER A 43 -8.14 26.58 13.33
CA SER A 43 -8.32 25.74 14.51
C SER A 43 -8.59 24.33 14.00
N GLY A 44 -7.76 23.92 13.05
CA GLY A 44 -7.91 22.87 12.09
C GLY A 44 -7.04 21.75 12.58
N ALA A 45 -7.55 20.54 12.43
CA ALA A 45 -6.75 19.37 12.72
C ALA A 45 -5.47 19.37 11.86
N ASP A 46 -4.41 18.75 12.37
CA ASP A 46 -3.14 18.61 11.67
C ASP A 46 -3.37 17.96 10.30
N THR A 47 -3.34 18.79 9.26
CA THR A 47 -3.65 18.40 7.88
C THR A 47 -2.60 17.42 7.36
N THR A 48 -1.32 17.64 7.71
CA THR A 48 -0.23 16.74 7.36
C THR A 48 -0.45 15.36 7.99
N SER A 49 -0.68 15.31 9.31
CA SER A 49 -0.91 14.03 10.00
C SER A 49 -2.14 13.29 9.48
N LEU A 50 -3.25 13.99 9.23
CA LEU A 50 -4.46 13.38 8.68
C LEU A 50 -4.28 12.92 7.23
N PHE A 51 -3.51 13.66 6.44
CA PHE A 51 -3.12 13.23 5.09
C PHE A 51 -2.29 11.95 5.15
N LEU A 52 -1.30 11.86 6.04
CA LEU A 52 -0.43 10.68 6.20
C LEU A 52 -1.18 9.45 6.75
N GLN A 53 -2.20 9.65 7.58
CA GLN A 53 -3.10 8.58 8.00
C GLN A 53 -4.01 8.10 6.84
N ALA A 54 -4.54 9.03 6.04
CA ALA A 54 -5.36 8.70 4.88
C ALA A 54 -4.54 7.99 3.79
N LEU A 55 -3.36 8.53 3.49
CA LEU A 55 -2.07 7.88 3.31
C LEU A 55 -2.01 6.35 3.34
N GLU A 56 -1.56 5.90 4.51
CA GLU A 56 -1.47 4.54 4.97
C GLU A 56 -2.76 3.73 4.79
N LYS A 57 -3.93 4.29 5.12
CA LYS A 57 -5.21 3.57 4.98
C LYS A 57 -5.56 3.22 3.53
N ALA A 58 -5.17 4.05 2.57
CA ALA A 58 -5.45 3.81 1.15
C ALA A 58 -4.40 2.90 0.48
N TYR A 59 -3.20 2.81 1.07
CA TYR A 59 -2.09 2.01 0.58
C TYR A 59 -1.64 1.07 1.70
N THR A 60 -0.42 1.26 2.21
CA THR A 60 0.13 0.54 3.37
C THR A 60 1.07 1.47 4.14
N GLN A 61 1.43 1.07 5.37
CA GLN A 61 2.41 1.79 6.18
C GLN A 61 3.76 1.92 5.45
N GLY A 62 4.25 0.86 4.80
CA GLY A 62 5.52 0.88 4.07
C GLY A 62 5.52 1.84 2.88
N ILE A 63 4.41 1.92 2.13
CA ILE A 63 4.26 2.90 1.04
C ILE A 63 4.25 4.32 1.59
N ARG A 64 3.52 4.58 2.70
CA ARG A 64 3.54 5.88 3.38
C ARG A 64 4.97 6.26 3.78
N ASP A 65 5.72 5.36 4.40
CA ASP A 65 7.07 5.64 4.89
C ASP A 65 8.06 5.95 3.76
N ALA A 66 7.97 5.22 2.65
CA ALA A 66 8.77 5.49 1.44
C ALA A 66 8.43 6.87 0.83
N VAL A 67 7.14 7.22 0.78
CA VAL A 67 6.67 8.52 0.28
C VAL A 67 7.14 9.66 1.19
N VAL A 68 6.99 9.54 2.51
CA VAL A 68 7.41 10.55 3.49
C VAL A 68 8.91 10.79 3.44
N LYS A 69 9.71 9.72 3.38
CA LYS A 69 11.17 9.81 3.25
C LYS A 69 11.60 10.61 2.01
N THR A 70 10.83 10.53 0.94
CA THR A 70 11.13 11.20 -0.34
C THR A 70 10.63 12.65 -0.38
N LEU A 71 9.52 12.95 0.31
CA LEU A 71 8.89 14.28 0.29
C LEU A 71 9.38 15.24 1.38
N ALA A 72 10.13 14.77 2.38
CA ALA A 72 10.56 15.61 3.49
C ALA A 72 11.36 16.85 3.01
N PRO A 73 11.11 18.06 3.56
CA PRO A 73 10.29 18.36 4.73
C PRO A 73 8.80 18.62 4.41
N LEU A 74 7.91 18.07 5.25
CA LEU A 74 6.46 18.35 5.22
C LEU A 74 6.11 19.54 6.13
N PRO A 75 4.99 20.25 5.89
CA PRO A 75 4.57 21.39 6.69
C PRO A 75 4.33 21.03 8.16
N SER A 76 4.52 22.02 9.05
CA SER A 76 4.22 21.88 10.48
C SER A 76 2.71 21.81 10.74
N SER A 77 2.31 21.27 11.91
CA SER A 77 0.90 21.16 12.31
C SER A 77 0.16 22.50 12.17
N GLY A 78 -1.06 22.44 11.62
CA GLY A 78 -1.93 23.61 11.42
C GLY A 78 -1.67 24.40 10.12
N GLN A 79 -0.64 24.05 9.34
CA GLN A 79 -0.42 24.66 8.02
C GLN A 79 -1.17 23.93 6.91
N PRO A 80 -1.68 24.65 5.88
CA PRO A 80 -2.17 24.04 4.66
C PRO A 80 -1.09 23.19 4.00
N LEU A 81 -1.49 22.02 3.50
CA LEU A 81 -0.62 21.14 2.72
C LEU A 81 -0.73 21.54 1.24
N ALA A 82 0.38 21.89 0.60
CA ALA A 82 0.36 22.28 -0.80
C ALA A 82 -0.17 21.14 -1.70
N SER A 83 -1.07 21.45 -2.63
CA SER A 83 -1.72 20.48 -3.51
C SER A 83 -0.70 19.71 -4.36
N ARG A 84 0.40 20.38 -4.77
CA ARG A 84 1.53 19.72 -5.46
C ARG A 84 2.13 18.57 -4.65
N VAL A 85 2.20 18.71 -3.32
CA VAL A 85 2.74 17.68 -2.42
C VAL A 85 1.75 16.51 -2.33
N VAL A 86 0.44 16.80 -2.28
CA VAL A 86 -0.61 15.76 -2.32
C VAL A 86 -0.54 14.96 -3.62
N HIS A 87 -0.45 15.63 -4.77
CA HIS A 87 -0.35 14.97 -6.08
C HIS A 87 0.92 14.13 -6.19
N GLN A 88 2.08 14.69 -5.83
CA GLN A 88 3.34 13.97 -5.89
C GLN A 88 3.33 12.73 -4.97
N ALA A 89 2.79 12.85 -3.76
CA ALA A 89 2.63 11.73 -2.84
C ALA A 89 1.76 10.61 -3.43
N LEU A 90 0.66 10.97 -4.10
CA LEU A 90 -0.24 10.03 -4.75
C LEU A 90 0.40 9.32 -5.95
N GLU A 91 1.12 10.06 -6.79
CA GLU A 91 1.85 9.50 -7.93
C GLU A 91 2.92 8.51 -7.47
N MET A 92 3.71 8.88 -6.45
CA MET A 92 4.71 7.97 -5.88
C MET A 92 4.08 6.74 -5.24
N ALA A 93 3.02 6.91 -4.45
CA ALA A 93 2.32 5.80 -3.83
C ALA A 93 1.75 4.81 -4.87
N ASN A 94 1.18 5.32 -5.96
CA ASN A 94 0.70 4.50 -7.07
C ASN A 94 1.83 3.79 -7.82
N SER A 95 2.94 4.49 -8.09
CA SER A 95 4.11 3.90 -8.76
C SER A 95 4.71 2.78 -7.93
N ILE A 96 4.90 3.00 -6.63
CA ILE A 96 5.40 1.97 -5.70
C ILE A 96 4.43 0.78 -5.68
N LYS A 97 3.12 1.02 -5.54
CA LYS A 97 2.11 -0.04 -5.54
C LYS A 97 2.15 -0.88 -6.81
N GLN A 98 2.24 -0.25 -7.98
CA GLN A 98 2.33 -0.96 -9.27
C GLN A 98 3.62 -1.77 -9.39
N SER A 99 4.75 -1.21 -8.94
CA SER A 99 6.02 -1.93 -8.92
C SER A 99 5.96 -3.17 -8.02
N LEU A 100 5.38 -3.04 -6.82
CA LEU A 100 5.22 -4.15 -5.88
C LEU A 100 4.28 -5.23 -6.46
N ALA A 101 3.17 -4.83 -7.09
CA ALA A 101 2.26 -5.76 -7.74
C ALA A 101 2.95 -6.58 -8.86
N GLY A 102 3.86 -5.96 -9.63
CA GLY A 102 4.67 -6.68 -10.62
C GLY A 102 5.61 -7.72 -10.00
N VAL A 103 6.22 -7.39 -8.86
CA VAL A 103 7.09 -8.32 -8.11
C VAL A 103 6.27 -9.47 -7.51
N ASP A 104 5.10 -9.18 -6.94
CA ASP A 104 4.21 -10.19 -6.38
C ASP A 104 3.72 -11.16 -7.46
N PHE A 105 3.41 -10.66 -8.66
CA PHE A 105 3.04 -11.50 -9.80
C PHE A 105 4.17 -12.45 -10.21
N LEU A 106 5.39 -11.95 -10.40
CA LEU A 106 6.55 -12.79 -10.74
C LEU A 106 6.86 -13.80 -9.63
N THR A 107 6.74 -13.39 -8.38
CA THR A 107 6.91 -14.28 -7.23
C THR A 107 5.86 -15.40 -7.29
N THR A 108 4.59 -15.07 -7.48
CA THR A 108 3.50 -16.06 -7.58
C THR A 108 3.76 -17.07 -8.71
N LEU A 109 4.21 -16.61 -9.88
CA LEU A 109 4.59 -17.51 -10.99
C LEU A 109 5.72 -18.45 -10.60
N THR A 110 6.72 -17.95 -9.87
CA THR A 110 7.92 -18.71 -9.50
C THR A 110 7.62 -19.83 -8.49
N TYR A 111 6.56 -19.70 -7.69
CA TYR A 111 6.15 -20.70 -6.68
C TYR A 111 4.90 -21.49 -7.10
N SER A 112 4.36 -21.29 -8.31
CA SER A 112 3.11 -21.94 -8.73
C SER A 112 3.28 -23.45 -8.95
N ALA A 113 2.38 -24.21 -8.34
CA ALA A 113 2.18 -25.63 -8.57
C ALA A 113 1.40 -25.90 -9.87
N LYS A 114 0.45 -25.02 -10.26
CA LYS A 114 -0.26 -25.15 -11.55
C LYS A 114 0.68 -25.03 -12.76
N LEU A 115 1.68 -24.15 -12.67
CA LEU A 115 2.68 -23.95 -13.72
C LEU A 115 3.85 -24.93 -13.65
N ASP A 116 3.81 -25.86 -12.69
CA ASP A 116 4.89 -26.82 -12.44
C ASP A 116 6.27 -26.13 -12.31
N SER A 117 6.29 -25.02 -11.56
CA SER A 117 7.48 -24.18 -11.42
C SER A 117 8.67 -24.95 -10.84
N GLY A 118 9.89 -24.52 -11.16
CA GLY A 118 11.10 -25.16 -10.66
C GLY A 118 11.21 -25.14 -9.13
N LEU A 119 10.70 -24.11 -8.45
CA LEU A 119 10.68 -24.08 -6.98
C LEU A 119 9.63 -25.04 -6.42
N PHE A 120 8.46 -25.19 -7.04
CA PHE A 120 7.50 -26.22 -6.66
C PHE A 120 8.08 -27.63 -6.78
N GLN A 121 8.72 -27.94 -7.92
CA GLN A 121 9.39 -29.23 -8.10
C GLN A 121 10.49 -29.46 -7.04
N SER A 122 11.28 -28.43 -6.72
CA SER A 122 12.31 -28.52 -5.67
C SER A 122 11.70 -28.78 -4.30
N VAL A 123 10.65 -28.05 -3.93
CA VAL A 123 9.99 -28.22 -2.62
C VAL A 123 9.35 -29.58 -2.50
N CYS A 124 8.65 -30.07 -3.54
CA CYS A 124 8.13 -31.43 -3.55
C CYS A 124 9.22 -32.47 -3.32
N ARG A 125 10.39 -32.32 -3.96
CA ARG A 125 11.53 -33.22 -3.76
C ARG A 125 12.06 -33.19 -2.32
N ASP A 126 12.19 -32.00 -1.74
CA ASP A 126 12.64 -31.84 -0.35
C ASP A 126 11.64 -32.46 0.64
N GLU A 127 10.34 -32.42 0.30
CA GLU A 127 9.26 -33.04 1.07
C GLU A 127 9.05 -34.53 0.74
N GLY A 128 9.84 -35.12 -0.16
CA GLY A 128 9.73 -36.52 -0.56
C GLY A 128 8.47 -36.85 -1.37
N VAL A 129 7.84 -35.84 -1.97
CA VAL A 129 6.62 -35.95 -2.79
C VAL A 129 7.02 -35.96 -4.27
N ASP A 130 6.50 -36.91 -5.05
CA ASP A 130 6.61 -36.85 -6.51
C ASP A 130 5.57 -35.86 -7.06
N PRO A 131 5.98 -34.72 -7.68
CA PRO A 131 5.06 -33.75 -8.26
C PRO A 131 4.07 -34.37 -9.26
N ALA A 132 4.44 -35.44 -9.97
CA ALA A 132 3.58 -36.08 -10.96
C ALA A 132 2.35 -36.77 -10.33
N THR A 133 2.42 -37.09 -9.03
CA THR A 133 1.30 -37.68 -8.28
C THR A 133 0.27 -36.65 -7.83
N LEU A 134 0.62 -35.35 -7.84
CA LEU A 134 -0.28 -34.27 -7.47
C LEU A 134 -1.15 -33.87 -8.65
N GLY A 135 -2.44 -34.16 -8.54
CA GLY A 135 -3.45 -33.82 -9.54
C GLY A 135 -3.76 -32.31 -9.60
N ALA A 136 -4.51 -31.91 -10.62
CA ALA A 136 -4.86 -30.51 -10.86
C ALA A 136 -5.56 -29.84 -9.66
N ALA A 137 -6.42 -30.57 -8.94
CA ALA A 137 -7.11 -30.06 -7.75
C ALA A 137 -6.16 -29.76 -6.58
N GLN A 138 -5.21 -30.66 -6.30
CA GLN A 138 -4.20 -30.47 -5.24
C GLN A 138 -3.27 -29.30 -5.58
N ARG A 139 -2.82 -29.22 -6.83
CA ARG A 139 -2.01 -28.10 -7.33
C ARG A 139 -2.76 -26.77 -7.24
N ALA A 140 -4.08 -26.78 -7.50
CA ALA A 140 -4.90 -25.59 -7.32
C ALA A 140 -4.99 -25.15 -5.86
N GLN A 141 -5.19 -26.09 -4.95
CA GLN A 141 -5.24 -25.82 -3.52
C GLN A 141 -3.90 -25.28 -2.97
N ILE A 142 -2.77 -25.77 -3.48
CA ILE A 142 -1.44 -25.21 -3.14
C ILE A 142 -1.33 -23.75 -3.58
N ASP A 143 -1.69 -23.45 -4.83
CA ASP A 143 -1.63 -22.08 -5.36
C ASP A 143 -2.56 -21.14 -4.59
N ASP A 144 -3.76 -21.60 -4.24
CA ASP A 144 -4.72 -20.81 -3.45
C ASP A 144 -4.18 -20.54 -2.03
N SER A 145 -3.51 -21.52 -1.41
CA SER A 145 -2.85 -21.35 -0.10
C SER A 145 -1.70 -20.35 -0.18
N MET A 146 -0.86 -20.43 -1.23
CA MET A 146 0.21 -19.47 -1.46
C MET A 146 -0.33 -18.05 -1.68
N ALA A 147 -1.41 -17.91 -2.48
CA ALA A 147 -2.04 -16.62 -2.73
C ALA A 147 -2.54 -15.96 -1.43
N GLN A 148 -3.12 -16.75 -0.52
CA GLN A 148 -3.55 -16.25 0.80
C GLN A 148 -2.37 -15.75 1.64
N GLN A 149 -1.25 -16.48 1.65
CA GLN A 149 -0.05 -16.08 2.40
C GLN A 149 0.58 -14.80 1.84
N PHE A 150 0.68 -14.69 0.50
CA PHE A 150 1.17 -13.46 -0.14
C PHE A 150 0.26 -12.25 0.11
N ALA A 151 -1.06 -12.44 0.03
CA ALA A 151 -2.02 -11.38 0.32
C ALA A 151 -1.93 -10.89 1.78
N GLU A 152 -1.75 -11.81 2.73
CA GLU A 152 -1.57 -11.44 4.13
C GLU A 152 -0.23 -10.73 4.37
N ALA A 153 0.85 -11.21 3.75
CA ALA A 153 2.15 -10.53 3.81
C ALA A 153 2.08 -9.11 3.24
N ALA A 154 1.36 -8.92 2.13
CA ALA A 154 1.10 -7.61 1.56
C ALA A 154 0.33 -6.69 2.50
N ARG A 155 -0.71 -7.21 3.16
CA ARG A 155 -1.49 -6.47 4.17
C ARG A 155 -0.65 -6.04 5.36
N LEU A 156 0.30 -6.87 5.78
CA LEU A 156 1.24 -6.60 6.87
C LEU A 156 2.44 -5.73 6.43
N GLY A 157 2.50 -5.30 5.16
CA GLY A 157 3.59 -4.49 4.64
C GLY A 157 4.91 -5.25 4.45
N MET A 158 4.87 -6.59 4.44
CA MET A 158 6.04 -7.45 4.26
C MET A 158 6.36 -7.70 2.78
N ILE A 159 6.37 -6.65 1.96
CA ILE A 159 6.74 -6.71 0.54
C ILE A 159 8.09 -6.01 0.34
N PRO A 160 9.07 -6.64 -0.34
CA PRO A 160 9.02 -7.98 -0.95
C PRO A 160 9.08 -9.10 0.09
N VAL A 161 8.34 -10.19 -0.17
CA VAL A 161 8.40 -11.40 0.67
C VAL A 161 9.76 -12.08 0.51
N ALA A 162 10.40 -12.39 1.64
CA ALA A 162 11.65 -13.13 1.63
C ALA A 162 11.47 -14.55 1.05
N GLN A 163 12.40 -14.99 0.20
CA GLN A 163 12.35 -16.31 -0.43
C GLN A 163 12.25 -17.46 0.59
N THR A 164 12.89 -17.32 1.75
CA THR A 164 12.83 -18.31 2.83
C THR A 164 11.41 -18.50 3.36
N SER A 165 10.66 -17.40 3.51
CA SER A 165 9.26 -17.43 3.96
C SER A 165 8.36 -18.06 2.89
N ALA A 166 8.49 -17.61 1.64
CA ALA A 166 7.71 -18.15 0.53
C ALA A 166 7.96 -19.67 0.31
N ARG A 167 9.22 -20.13 0.44
CA ARG A 167 9.55 -21.55 0.36
C ARG A 167 8.95 -22.34 1.52
N ALA A 168 8.99 -21.81 2.75
CA ALA A 168 8.39 -22.45 3.91
C ALA A 168 6.86 -22.58 3.77
N TRP A 169 6.19 -21.55 3.26
CA TRP A 169 4.76 -21.60 2.97
C TRP A 169 4.42 -22.62 1.89
N LEU A 170 5.22 -22.70 0.82
CA LEU A 170 5.01 -23.68 -0.24
C LEU A 170 5.18 -25.11 0.30
N ALA A 171 6.19 -25.36 1.13
CA ALA A 171 6.38 -26.65 1.79
C ALA A 171 5.17 -27.02 2.67
N GLN A 172 4.65 -26.06 3.43
CA GLN A 172 3.46 -26.25 4.24
C GLN A 172 2.22 -26.56 3.38
N ALA A 173 2.04 -25.86 2.26
CA ALA A 173 0.94 -26.07 1.34
C ALA A 173 1.01 -27.45 0.65
N VAL A 174 2.21 -27.90 0.27
CA VAL A 174 2.43 -29.26 -0.27
C VAL A 174 2.05 -30.32 0.75
N ARG A 175 2.50 -30.18 2.00
CA ARG A 175 2.15 -31.13 3.09
C ARG A 175 0.65 -31.18 3.39
N ALA A 176 -0.09 -30.11 3.09
CA ALA A 176 -1.52 -30.04 3.37
C ALA A 176 -2.39 -30.77 2.34
N VAL A 177 -1.83 -31.20 1.21
CA VAL A 177 -2.58 -31.83 0.10
C VAL A 177 -2.16 -33.27 -0.18
N ILE A 178 -1.22 -33.82 0.59
CA ILE A 178 -0.78 -35.22 0.53
C ILE A 178 -1.54 -36.12 1.49
#